data_AF-A0A2J8SUS7-F1
#
_entry.id   AF-A0A2J8SUS7-F1
#
_cell.length_a   1.000
_cell.length_b   1.000
_cell.length_c   1.000
_cell.angle_alpha   90.00
_cell.angle_beta   90.00
_cell.angle_gamma   90.00
#
_symmetry.space_group_name_H-M   'P 1'
#
loop_
_entity.id
_entity.type
_entity.pdbx_description
1 polymer ?
#
loop_
_entity_poly.entity_id
_entity_poly.type
_entity_poly.pdbx_seq_one_letter_code
_entity_poly.pdbx_strand_id
1 'polypeptide(L)'
;MGIQSGKNFINTNAADVIMGVTKKPKPIYVDKRTGDKHDLEPSGLVPKYINKKDYGVTPEYICKRNEEIKKAQEDYDHYIQENLKKAAMKRLSDEEREAVLQGLKKNWEEVHKEFQSLSVCIDSI
;
A
#
# COMPACT_ATOMS: atom_id res chain seq x y z
N MET A 1 49.02 15.10 -46.19
CA MET A 1 50.06 15.69 -45.32
C MET A 1 49.47 15.84 -43.93
N GLY A 2 50.02 15.11 -42.94
CA GLY A 2 49.49 15.09 -41.58
C GLY A 2 49.74 16.42 -40.85
N ILE A 3 48.79 16.83 -40.01
CA ILE A 3 48.87 18.05 -39.20
C ILE A 3 49.99 17.86 -38.17
N GLN A 4 51.10 18.57 -38.33
CA GLN A 4 52.18 18.59 -37.35
C GLN A 4 51.82 19.58 -36.23
N SER A 5 51.65 19.08 -35.01
CA SER A 5 51.37 19.91 -33.84
C SER A 5 52.68 20.49 -33.29
N GLY A 6 52.77 21.81 -33.18
CA GLY A 6 53.90 22.52 -32.56
C GLY A 6 53.88 22.52 -31.03
N LYS A 7 53.00 21.74 -30.39
CA LYS A 7 52.88 21.71 -28.92
C LYS A 7 54.06 20.98 -28.30
N ASN A 8 54.78 21.64 -27.40
CA ASN A 8 55.81 21.01 -26.60
C ASN A 8 55.17 20.26 -25.42
N PHE A 9 54.94 18.96 -25.60
CA PHE A 9 54.34 18.08 -24.59
C PHE A 9 55.19 17.96 -23.32
N ILE A 10 56.52 18.12 -23.41
CA ILE A 10 57.41 18.03 -22.26
C ILE A 10 57.13 19.18 -21.29
N ASN A 11 57.14 20.42 -21.81
CA ASN A 11 56.90 21.61 -21.01
C ASN A 11 55.45 21.66 -20.49
N THR A 12 54.49 21.20 -21.30
CA THR A 12 53.08 21.13 -20.89
C THR A 12 52.89 20.14 -19.74
N ASN A 13 53.43 18.92 -19.87
CA ASN A 13 53.33 17.91 -18.82
C ASN A 13 54.05 18.34 -17.54
N ALA A 14 55.20 19.03 -17.66
CA ALA A 14 55.92 19.57 -16.51
C ALA A 14 55.10 20.63 -15.78
N ALA A 15 54.51 21.58 -16.52
CA ALA A 15 53.61 22.58 -15.94
C ALA A 15 52.38 21.94 -15.29
N ASP A 16 51.77 20.95 -15.94
CA ASP A 16 50.60 20.23 -15.42
C ASP A 16 50.90 19.46 -14.13
N VAL A 17 52.09 18.88 -13.99
CA VAL A 17 52.50 18.18 -12.75
C VAL A 17 52.82 19.18 -11.64
N ILE A 18 53.49 20.29 -11.95
CA ILE A 18 53.84 21.34 -10.96
C ILE A 18 52.58 22.06 -10.46
N MET A 19 51.64 22.36 -11.36
CA MET A 19 50.37 23.02 -11.04
C MET A 19 49.29 22.04 -10.57
N GLY A 20 49.53 20.73 -10.70
CA GLY A 20 48.60 19.69 -10.31
C GLY A 20 48.38 19.68 -8.80
N VAL A 21 47.12 19.62 -8.37
CA VAL A 21 46.78 19.47 -6.96
C VAL A 21 47.21 18.07 -6.49
N THR A 22 47.91 18.01 -5.36
CA THR A 22 48.33 16.74 -4.74
C THR A 22 47.12 15.86 -4.45
N LYS A 23 47.24 14.56 -4.73
CA LYS A 23 46.19 13.58 -4.39
C LYS A 23 45.96 13.58 -2.87
N LYS A 24 44.71 13.72 -2.45
CA LYS A 24 44.35 13.59 -1.04
C LYS A 24 44.67 12.17 -0.57
N PRO A 25 45.34 11.99 0.58
CA PRO A 25 45.61 10.65 1.11
C PRO A 25 44.31 9.94 1.43
N LYS A 26 44.28 8.61 1.24
CA LYS A 26 43.15 7.80 1.67
C LYS A 26 43.08 7.81 3.20
N PRO A 27 41.90 7.96 3.79
CA PRO A 27 41.74 7.85 5.23
C PRO A 27 42.02 6.41 5.66
N ILE A 28 42.99 6.24 6.56
CA ILE A 28 43.44 4.96 7.09
C ILE A 28 43.42 5.02 8.62
N TYR A 29 43.16 3.89 9.26
CA TYR A 29 43.36 3.75 10.70
C TYR A 29 44.49 2.77 10.98
N VAL A 30 45.07 2.90 12.18
CA VAL A 30 46.16 2.05 12.67
C VAL A 30 45.70 1.42 13.97
N ASP A 31 45.65 0.09 14.01
CA ASP A 31 45.17 -0.66 15.18
C ASP A 31 46.29 -0.93 16.18
N LYS A 32 47.46 -1.35 15.68
CA LYS A 32 48.61 -1.75 16.51
C LYS A 32 49.75 -0.76 16.47
N ARG A 33 50.54 -0.74 17.56
CA ARG A 33 51.82 0.00 17.64
C ARG A 33 52.83 -0.41 16.55
N THR A 34 52.72 -1.63 16.02
CA THR A 34 53.52 -2.15 14.90
C THR A 34 53.14 -1.58 13.53
N GLY A 35 52.04 -0.81 13.43
CA GLY A 35 51.72 -0.04 12.23
C GLY A 35 50.87 -0.78 11.19
N ASP A 36 50.14 -1.83 11.57
CA ASP A 36 49.15 -2.47 10.68
C ASP A 36 48.09 -1.44 10.28
N LYS A 37 47.99 -1.15 8.98
CA LYS A 37 47.13 -0.10 8.40
C LYS A 37 45.95 -0.73 7.67
N HIS A 38 44.77 -0.16 7.91
CA HIS A 38 43.53 -0.57 7.26
C HIS A 38 42.78 0.64 6.72
N ASP A 39 42.04 0.45 5.62
CA ASP A 39 41.21 1.49 5.03
C ASP A 39 40.04 1.83 5.97
N LEU A 40 39.78 3.12 6.16
CA LEU A 40 38.73 3.59 7.07
C LEU A 40 37.32 3.42 6.49
N GLU A 41 37.15 3.59 5.17
CA GLU A 41 35.85 3.51 4.48
C GLU A 41 35.12 2.16 4.61
N PRO A 42 35.76 0.98 4.43
CA PRO A 42 35.10 -0.33 4.61
C PRO A 42 35.07 -0.80 6.07
N SER A 43 35.76 -0.13 7.00
CA SER A 43 35.96 -0.61 8.36
C SER A 43 34.71 -0.58 9.25
N GLY A 44 33.66 0.12 8.83
CA GLY A 44 32.47 0.36 9.66
C GLY A 44 32.69 1.36 10.81
N LEU A 45 33.91 1.89 10.98
CA LEU A 45 34.24 2.88 12.01
C LEU A 45 33.70 4.28 11.70
N VAL A 46 33.36 4.55 10.43
CA VAL A 46 32.80 5.82 9.99
C VAL A 46 31.40 5.61 9.43
N PRO A 47 30.39 6.34 9.92
CA PRO A 47 29.06 6.29 9.36
C PRO A 47 29.03 6.85 7.93
N LYS A 48 28.79 5.98 6.95
CA LYS A 48 28.81 6.34 5.52
C LYS A 48 27.49 6.94 5.02
N TYR A 49 26.36 6.48 5.55
CA TYR A 49 25.04 6.75 4.97
C TYR A 49 24.18 7.74 5.76
N ILE A 50 24.72 8.38 6.80
CA ILE A 50 23.97 9.38 7.59
C ILE A 50 23.56 10.57 6.73
N ASN A 51 24.43 11.00 5.81
CA ASN A 51 24.19 12.16 4.94
C ASN A 51 23.50 11.78 3.62
N LYS A 52 22.92 10.58 3.54
CA LYS A 52 22.16 10.17 2.36
C LYS A 52 20.88 11.01 2.27
N LYS A 53 20.52 11.49 1.08
CA LYS A 53 19.37 12.40 0.91
C LYS A 53 18.04 11.77 1.35
N ASP A 54 17.92 10.47 1.16
CA ASP A 54 16.78 9.62 1.52
C ASP A 54 16.99 8.88 2.85
N TYR A 55 17.95 9.31 3.67
CA TYR A 55 18.13 8.74 5.00
C TYR A 55 16.88 8.98 5.85
N GLY A 56 16.30 7.90 6.38
CA GLY A 56 15.06 7.95 7.16
C GLY A 56 13.78 8.14 6.34
N VAL A 57 13.86 8.28 5.01
CA VAL A 57 12.69 8.37 4.13
C VAL A 57 12.22 6.97 3.76
N THR A 58 10.90 6.73 3.84
CA THR A 58 10.31 5.48 3.35
C THR A 58 10.42 5.41 1.83
N PRO A 59 11.04 4.36 1.26
CA PRO A 59 11.14 4.20 -0.18
C PRO A 59 9.78 4.12 -0.88
N GLU A 60 9.68 4.67 -2.09
CA GLU A 60 8.43 4.72 -2.87
C GLU A 60 7.80 3.35 -3.12
N TYR A 61 8.61 2.30 -3.31
CA TYR A 61 8.10 0.96 -3.55
C TYR A 61 7.32 0.40 -2.34
N ILE A 62 7.68 0.82 -1.11
CA ILE A 62 6.95 0.42 0.09
C ILE A 62 5.59 1.10 0.13
N CYS A 63 5.52 2.38 -0.23
CA CYS A 63 4.26 3.11 -0.34
C CYS A 63 3.33 2.46 -1.36
N LYS A 64 3.84 2.17 -2.57
CA LYS A 64 3.07 1.49 -3.63
C LYS A 64 2.53 0.13 -3.17
N ARG A 65 3.37 -0.67 -2.51
CA ARG A 65 2.96 -1.97 -1.98
C ARG A 65 1.84 -1.84 -0.93
N ASN A 66 1.92 -0.84 -0.06
CA ASN A 66 0.88 -0.63 0.96
C ASN A 66 -0.46 -0.21 0.33
N GLU A 67 -0.41 0.63 -0.71
CA GLU A 67 -1.59 1.02 -1.49
C GLU A 67 -2.22 -0.18 -2.20
N GLU A 68 -1.41 -1.04 -2.83
CA GLU A 68 -1.86 -2.28 -3.48
C GLU A 68 -2.55 -3.23 -2.49
N ILE A 69 -1.96 -3.42 -1.29
CA ILE A 69 -2.55 -4.26 -0.24
C ILE A 69 -3.89 -3.68 0.22
N LYS A 70 -3.96 -2.36 0.45
CA LYS A 70 -5.18 -1.70 0.87
C LYS A 70 -6.29 -1.85 -0.18
N LYS A 71 -5.97 -1.65 -1.46
CA LYS A 71 -6.91 -1.81 -2.55
C LYS A 71 -7.40 -3.26 -2.67
N ALA A 72 -6.50 -4.23 -2.56
CA ALA A 72 -6.89 -5.65 -2.59
C ALA A 72 -7.84 -6.02 -1.45
N GLN A 73 -7.65 -5.43 -0.27
CA GLN A 73 -8.55 -5.63 0.87
C GLN A 73 -9.92 -4.99 0.63
N GLU A 74 -9.96 -3.75 0.12
CA GLU A 74 -11.21 -3.07 -0.23
C GLU A 74 -12.01 -3.84 -1.30
N ASP A 75 -11.33 -4.35 -2.33
CA ASP A 75 -11.94 -5.16 -3.39
C ASP A 75 -12.52 -6.48 -2.82
N TYR A 76 -11.81 -7.12 -1.89
CA TYR A 76 -12.28 -8.33 -1.22
C TYR A 76 -13.52 -8.05 -0.36
N ASP A 77 -13.48 -6.99 0.45
CA ASP A 77 -14.59 -6.59 1.31
C ASP A 77 -15.83 -6.23 0.49
N HIS A 78 -15.65 -5.54 -0.64
CA HIS A 78 -16.73 -5.25 -1.59
C HIS A 78 -17.34 -6.52 -2.17
N TYR A 79 -16.51 -7.48 -2.61
CA TYR A 79 -16.97 -8.77 -3.12
C TYR A 79 -17.80 -9.55 -2.08
N ILE A 80 -17.34 -9.59 -0.84
CA ILE A 80 -18.08 -10.22 0.27
C ILE A 80 -19.41 -9.49 0.50
N GLN A 81 -19.40 -8.15 0.53
CA GLN A 81 -20.61 -7.36 0.74
C GLN A 81 -21.64 -7.57 -0.38
N GLU A 82 -21.20 -7.65 -1.64
CA GLU A 82 -22.10 -7.95 -2.77
C GLU A 82 -22.68 -9.36 -2.69
N ASN A 83 -21.86 -10.36 -2.33
CA ASN A 83 -22.36 -11.71 -2.13
C ASN A 83 -23.37 -11.80 -1.00
N LEU A 84 -23.11 -11.10 0.12
CA LEU A 84 -24.06 -11.00 1.23
C LEU A 84 -25.35 -10.31 0.80
N LYS A 85 -25.28 -9.25 -0.01
CA LYS A 85 -26.47 -8.57 -0.56
C LYS A 85 -27.26 -9.48 -1.51
N LYS A 86 -26.59 -10.30 -2.33
CA LYS A 86 -27.24 -11.27 -3.24
C LYS A 86 -27.87 -12.43 -2.48
N ALA A 87 -27.21 -12.91 -1.43
CA ALA A 87 -27.73 -13.97 -0.57
C ALA A 87 -28.81 -13.47 0.40
N ALA A 88 -28.84 -12.18 0.71
CA ALA A 88 -29.88 -11.59 1.53
C ALA A 88 -31.23 -11.71 0.83
N MET A 89 -32.21 -12.30 1.53
CA MET A 89 -33.59 -12.30 1.07
C MET A 89 -34.08 -10.87 0.85
N LYS A 90 -34.95 -10.65 -0.16
CA LYS A 90 -35.56 -9.35 -0.44
C LYS A 90 -36.23 -8.84 0.85
N ARG A 91 -35.62 -7.83 1.47
CA ARG A 91 -36.24 -7.13 2.59
C ARG A 91 -37.35 -6.27 2.02
N LEU A 92 -38.60 -6.52 2.43
CA LEU A 92 -39.73 -5.64 2.11
C LEU A 92 -39.44 -4.24 2.63
N SER A 93 -39.80 -3.21 1.85
CA SER A 93 -39.78 -1.85 2.38
C SER A 93 -40.79 -1.73 3.53
N ASP A 94 -40.60 -0.74 4.40
CA ASP A 94 -41.51 -0.57 5.53
C ASP A 94 -42.96 -0.31 5.05
N GLU A 95 -43.12 0.38 3.92
CA GLU A 95 -44.39 0.64 3.25
C GLU A 95 -45.04 -0.65 2.70
N GLU A 96 -44.28 -1.47 1.97
CA GLU A 96 -44.75 -2.76 1.46
C GLU A 96 -45.16 -3.69 2.61
N ARG A 97 -44.36 -3.70 3.69
CA ARG A 97 -44.63 -4.49 4.88
C ARG A 97 -45.95 -4.08 5.53
N GLU A 98 -46.18 -2.77 5.70
CA GLU A 98 -47.41 -2.27 6.28
C GLU A 98 -48.63 -2.61 5.40
N ALA A 99 -48.52 -2.46 4.08
CA ALA A 99 -49.59 -2.82 3.15
C ALA A 99 -49.96 -4.31 3.24
N VAL A 100 -48.96 -5.20 3.32
CA VAL A 100 -49.19 -6.65 3.50
C VAL A 100 -49.87 -6.93 4.85
N LEU A 101 -49.43 -6.29 5.94
CA LEU A 101 -50.04 -6.48 7.27
C LEU A 101 -51.49 -6.02 7.31
N GLN A 102 -51.82 -4.89 6.68
CA GLN A 102 -53.18 -4.39 6.58
C GLN A 102 -54.07 -5.34 5.74
N GLY A 103 -53.56 -5.87 4.63
CA GLY A 103 -54.25 -6.88 3.83
C GLY A 103 -54.53 -8.16 4.61
N LEU A 104 -53.55 -8.65 5.38
CA LEU A 104 -53.71 -9.83 6.24
C LEU A 104 -54.76 -9.62 7.33
N LYS A 105 -54.76 -8.46 7.99
CA LYS A 105 -55.78 -8.11 8.99
C LYS A 105 -57.18 -8.10 8.38
N LYS A 106 -57.34 -7.45 7.23
CA LYS A 106 -58.62 -7.37 6.53
C LYS A 106 -59.15 -8.77 6.16
N ASN A 107 -58.29 -9.61 5.59
CA ASN A 107 -58.67 -10.98 5.22
C ASN A 107 -59.08 -11.80 6.46
N TRP A 108 -58.36 -11.64 7.57
CA TRP A 108 -58.72 -12.30 8.82
C TRP A 108 -60.08 -11.83 9.34
N GLU A 109 -60.37 -10.53 9.31
CA GLU A 109 -61.67 -9.97 9.72
C GLU A 109 -62.82 -10.51 8.86
N GLU A 110 -62.63 -10.60 7.54
CA GLU A 110 -63.62 -11.13 6.60
C GLU A 110 -63.93 -12.61 6.90
N VAL A 111 -62.90 -13.47 6.96
CA VAL A 111 -63.07 -14.90 7.28
C VAL A 111 -63.65 -15.10 8.68
N HIS A 112 -63.23 -14.29 9.65
CA HIS A 112 -63.74 -14.39 11.01
C HIS A 112 -65.21 -14.00 11.10
N LYS A 113 -65.65 -12.99 10.35
CA LYS A 113 -67.05 -12.60 10.27
C LYS A 113 -67.89 -13.70 9.63
N GLU A 114 -67.41 -14.31 8.54
CA GLU A 114 -68.08 -15.45 7.91
C GLU A 114 -68.21 -16.60 8.90
N PHE A 115 -67.12 -16.94 9.59
CA PHE A 115 -67.12 -17.98 10.62
C PHE A 115 -68.14 -17.70 11.74
N GLN A 116 -68.21 -16.47 12.25
CA GLN A 116 -69.19 -16.09 13.27
C GLN A 116 -70.63 -16.13 12.78
N SER A 117 -70.85 -15.94 11.47
CA SER A 117 -72.17 -16.01 10.86
C SER A 117 -72.67 -17.44 10.62
N LEU A 118 -71.80 -18.45 10.80
CA LEU A 118 -72.20 -19.85 10.70
C LEU A 118 -73.19 -20.23 11.81
N SER A 119 -74.10 -21.15 11.48
CA SER A 119 -75.09 -21.66 12.42
C SER A 119 -74.44 -22.42 13.57
N VAL A 120 -75.02 -22.31 14.77
CA VAL A 120 -74.57 -23.05 15.96
C VAL A 120 -74.88 -24.55 15.85
N CYS A 121 -75.81 -24.95 14.98
CA CYS A 121 -76.10 -26.35 14.71
C CYS A 121 -74.99 -26.99 13.89
N ILE A 122 -74.13 -27.77 14.57
CA ILE A 122 -72.95 -28.45 14.03
C ILE A 122 -73.18 -29.97 13.80
N ASP A 123 -74.41 -30.45 13.92
CA ASP A 123 -74.74 -31.89 13.97
C ASP A 123 -74.85 -32.58 12.60
N SER A 124 -74.54 -31.90 11.49
CA SER A 124 -74.54 -32.50 10.15
C SER A 124 -73.10 -32.69 9.63
N ILE A 125 -72.68 -33.95 9.50
CA ILE A 125 -71.47 -34.40 8.81
C ILE A 125 -71.72 -34.50 7.30
#